data_AF-A0A357AJ50-F1
#
_entry.id   AF-A0A357AJ50-F1
#
_cell.length_a   1.000
_cell.length_b   1.000
_cell.length_c   1.000
_cell.angle_alpha   90.00
_cell.angle_beta   90.00
_cell.angle_gamma   90.00
#
_symmetry.space_group_name_H-M   'P 1'
#
loop_
_entity.id
_entity.type
_entity.pdbx_description
1 polymer ?
#
loop_
_entity_poly.entity_id
_entity_poly.type
_entity_poly.pdbx_seq_one_letter_code
_entity_poly.pdbx_strand_id
1 'polypeptide(L)'
;MKTAQQIIGLPVVSIFDGNEIGKVKNVIINASKGTIDFFVIDSGIRSLAGGVIPADRVLGIGEYALTIQQPDDISDIVKIPAAIELMQKNITVRGTRVLTRKGSLLGETGDIYINDEDSYNITGVEFIPAGNEAPSGIIPRGSIITFGKNLLVVHDDFISRLIEASSGIETVLNEEKKNINLNFQNKDPEHELALENADEPADKFKAESDELFKIDSFVPAQSTEEDLRILAADDTGGKIEEADAQAPLSSADLFEQRQRQYLVGKKVTKTIVDASGGILVNSGEIITDEIVQAVKENGKLIELVMNYGE
;
A
#
# COMPACT_ATOMS: atom_id res chain seq x y z
N MET A 1 -16.16 -11.38 4.31
CA MET A 1 -15.27 -11.50 3.12
C MET A 1 -15.74 -10.53 2.06
N LYS A 2 -14.90 -9.54 1.77
CA LYS A 2 -15.13 -8.52 0.74
C LYS A 2 -14.07 -8.67 -0.35
N THR A 3 -14.41 -8.32 -1.59
CA THR A 3 -13.41 -8.27 -2.66
C THR A 3 -12.89 -6.85 -2.84
N ALA A 4 -11.66 -6.68 -3.35
CA ALA A 4 -11.15 -5.32 -3.60
C ALA A 4 -11.99 -4.58 -4.63
N GLN A 5 -12.55 -5.27 -5.62
CA GLN A 5 -13.46 -4.64 -6.59
C GLN A 5 -14.74 -4.08 -5.94
N GLN A 6 -15.21 -4.69 -4.84
CA GLN A 6 -16.34 -4.16 -4.06
C GLN A 6 -15.96 -2.94 -3.24
N ILE A 7 -14.69 -2.81 -2.83
CA ILE A 7 -14.20 -1.70 -2.02
C ILE A 7 -13.88 -0.48 -2.90
N ILE A 8 -13.25 -0.73 -4.05
CA ILE A 8 -12.87 0.31 -5.00
C ILE A 8 -14.13 0.92 -5.61
N GLY A 9 -14.25 2.25 -5.50
CA GLY A 9 -15.40 3.02 -5.97
C GLY A 9 -16.45 3.30 -4.90
N LEU A 10 -16.34 2.69 -3.71
CA LEU A 10 -17.27 2.98 -2.62
C LEU A 10 -17.15 4.46 -2.18
N PRO A 11 -18.28 5.14 -1.94
CA PRO A 11 -18.27 6.41 -1.24
C PRO A 11 -17.72 6.22 0.18
N VAL A 12 -16.94 7.20 0.63
CA VAL A 12 -16.42 7.29 1.98
C VAL A 12 -17.27 8.26 2.77
N VAL A 13 -17.88 7.79 3.85
CA VAL A 13 -18.83 8.55 4.68
C VAL A 13 -18.32 8.70 6.10
N SER A 14 -18.33 9.92 6.62
CA SER A 14 -18.11 10.20 8.04
C SER A 14 -19.38 9.91 8.82
N ILE A 15 -19.29 9.08 9.86
CA ILE A 15 -20.45 8.81 10.73
C ILE A 15 -20.75 9.97 11.71
N PHE A 16 -19.75 10.84 11.97
CA PHE A 16 -19.94 12.00 12.83
C PHE A 16 -20.76 13.10 12.14
N ASP A 17 -20.46 13.38 10.88
CA ASP A 17 -21.10 14.46 10.12
C ASP A 17 -22.19 13.97 9.15
N GLY A 18 -22.25 12.66 8.88
CA GLY A 18 -23.17 12.06 7.91
C GLY A 18 -22.88 12.43 6.45
N ASN A 19 -21.72 13.04 6.17
CA ASN A 19 -21.36 13.55 4.86
C ASN A 19 -20.46 12.57 4.09
N GLU A 20 -20.64 12.51 2.76
CA GLU A 20 -19.72 11.85 1.84
C GLU A 20 -18.51 12.76 1.59
N ILE A 21 -17.32 12.24 1.87
CA ILE A 21 -16.06 13.00 1.79
C ILE A 21 -15.32 12.75 0.47
N GLY A 22 -15.58 11.60 -0.16
CA GLY A 22 -14.96 11.21 -1.41
C GLY A 22 -15.27 9.77 -1.77
N LYS A 23 -14.51 9.20 -2.71
CA LYS A 23 -14.64 7.80 -3.13
C LYS A 23 -13.33 7.06 -3.00
N VAL A 24 -13.39 5.78 -2.67
CA VAL A 24 -12.19 4.92 -2.65
C VAL A 24 -11.69 4.77 -4.09
N LYS A 25 -10.48 5.24 -4.36
CA LYS A 25 -9.81 5.15 -5.66
C LYS A 25 -9.04 3.85 -5.80
N ASN A 26 -8.33 3.46 -4.75
CA ASN A 26 -7.48 2.28 -4.75
C ASN A 26 -7.16 1.83 -3.31
N VAL A 27 -6.52 0.68 -3.16
CA VAL A 27 -6.02 0.15 -1.89
C VAL A 27 -4.50 -0.02 -1.95
N ILE A 28 -3.82 0.22 -0.84
CA ILE A 28 -2.36 0.02 -0.69
C ILE A 28 -2.13 -1.24 0.11
N ILE A 29 -1.47 -2.21 -0.53
CA ILE A 29 -1.22 -3.54 0.02
C ILE A 29 0.18 -3.60 0.63
N ASN A 30 0.26 -4.07 1.87
CA ASN A 30 1.51 -4.42 2.51
C ASN A 30 1.89 -5.85 2.12
N ALA A 31 2.76 -6.00 1.11
CA ALA A 31 3.21 -7.32 0.64
C ALA A 31 3.90 -8.17 1.71
N SER A 32 4.55 -7.53 2.69
CA SER A 32 5.27 -8.23 3.75
C SER A 32 4.32 -8.90 4.75
N LYS A 33 3.19 -8.25 5.05
CA LYS A 33 2.15 -8.79 5.94
C LYS A 33 1.08 -9.58 5.17
N GLY A 34 0.77 -9.15 3.95
CA GLY A 34 -0.40 -9.60 3.19
C GLY A 34 -1.70 -8.95 3.67
N THR A 35 -1.62 -7.68 4.08
CA THR A 35 -2.74 -6.86 4.58
C THR A 35 -2.96 -5.66 3.68
N ILE A 36 -4.14 -5.05 3.77
CA ILE A 36 -4.36 -3.68 3.28
C ILE A 36 -4.08 -2.73 4.44
N ASP A 37 -3.08 -1.87 4.29
CA ASP A 37 -2.70 -0.91 5.34
C ASP A 37 -3.34 0.45 5.12
N PHE A 38 -3.64 0.82 3.88
CA PHE A 38 -4.24 2.13 3.55
C PHE A 38 -5.24 2.05 2.40
N PHE A 39 -6.27 2.88 2.47
CA PHE A 39 -7.25 3.11 1.40
C PHE A 39 -7.00 4.49 0.79
N VAL A 40 -6.77 4.54 -0.52
CA VAL A 40 -6.56 5.80 -1.26
C VAL A 40 -7.92 6.35 -1.64
N ILE A 41 -8.17 7.61 -1.33
CA ILE A 41 -9.41 8.29 -1.67
C ILE A 41 -9.21 9.35 -2.74
N ASP A 42 -10.23 9.50 -3.59
CA ASP A 42 -10.38 10.63 -4.51
C ASP A 42 -11.43 11.58 -3.94
N SER A 43 -10.95 12.59 -3.23
CA SER A 43 -11.76 13.76 -2.90
C SER A 43 -11.62 14.69 -4.10
N GLY A 44 -12.63 14.77 -4.98
CA GLY A 44 -12.61 15.54 -6.23
C GLY A 44 -12.32 17.05 -6.10
N ILE A 45 -11.98 17.53 -4.91
CA ILE A 45 -11.56 18.89 -4.58
C ILE A 45 -10.02 18.92 -4.56
N ARG A 46 -9.48 19.52 -5.62
CA ARG A 46 -8.05 19.59 -5.98
C ARG A 46 -7.23 20.37 -4.93
N SER A 47 -6.33 19.71 -4.20
CA SER A 47 -5.12 20.32 -3.58
C SER A 47 -4.22 19.33 -2.83
N LEU A 48 -4.73 18.19 -2.34
CA LEU A 48 -3.91 17.16 -1.70
C LEU A 48 -3.50 16.08 -2.68
N ALA A 49 -2.24 15.65 -2.61
CA ALA A 49 -1.78 14.44 -3.27
C ALA A 49 -2.51 13.25 -2.64
N GLY A 50 -3.67 12.87 -3.20
CA GLY A 50 -4.45 11.67 -2.88
C GLY A 50 -4.52 11.35 -1.39
N GLY A 51 -5.56 11.83 -0.70
CA GLY A 51 -5.81 11.48 0.70
C GLY A 51 -5.79 9.95 0.89
N VAL A 52 -5.25 9.50 2.02
CA VAL A 52 -5.23 8.09 2.40
C VAL A 52 -5.87 7.91 3.77
N ILE A 53 -6.59 6.82 3.93
CA ILE A 53 -7.21 6.42 5.19
C ILE A 53 -6.46 5.17 5.67
N PRO A 54 -5.76 5.26 6.82
CA PRO A 54 -5.20 4.10 7.49
C PRO A 54 -6.28 3.05 7.83
N ALA A 55 -5.96 1.78 7.66
CA ALA A 55 -6.88 0.67 7.91
C ALA A 55 -7.47 0.65 9.32
N ASP A 56 -6.70 1.04 10.34
CA ASP A 56 -7.12 1.14 11.74
C ASP A 56 -8.15 2.26 11.99
N ARG A 57 -8.31 3.21 11.06
CA ARG A 57 -9.31 4.28 11.14
C ARG A 57 -10.59 3.98 10.37
N VAL A 58 -10.64 2.86 9.63
CA VAL A 58 -11.86 2.41 8.97
C VAL A 58 -12.72 1.68 9.99
N LEU A 59 -13.97 2.11 10.12
CA LEU A 59 -14.93 1.48 11.05
C LEU A 59 -15.61 0.27 10.41
N GLY A 60 -15.84 0.33 9.09
CA GLY A 60 -16.47 -0.76 8.38
C GLY A 60 -16.51 -0.55 6.87
N ILE A 61 -16.63 -1.67 6.15
CA ILE A 61 -16.82 -1.71 4.70
C ILE A 61 -18.19 -2.30 4.42
N GLY A 62 -19.17 -1.43 4.18
CA GLY A 62 -20.53 -1.82 3.84
C GLY A 62 -20.67 -2.37 2.43
N GLU A 63 -21.91 -2.57 2.00
CA GLU A 63 -22.23 -2.79 0.57
C GLU A 63 -22.29 -1.45 -0.19
N TYR A 64 -22.77 -0.41 0.48
CA TYR A 64 -22.97 0.91 -0.13
C TYR A 64 -21.81 1.88 0.09
N ALA A 65 -21.14 1.84 1.25
CA ALA A 65 -20.13 2.84 1.63
C ALA A 65 -19.05 2.25 2.55
N LEU A 66 -17.88 2.88 2.52
CA LEU A 66 -16.83 2.72 3.53
C LEU A 66 -17.03 3.80 4.59
N THR A 67 -17.07 3.42 5.87
CA THR A 67 -17.35 4.34 6.97
C THR A 67 -16.10 4.64 7.79
N ILE A 68 -15.95 5.92 8.15
CA ILE A 68 -14.91 6.42 9.06
C ILE A 68 -15.54 7.24 10.17
N GLN A 69 -14.81 7.47 11.27
CA GLN A 69 -15.33 8.21 12.41
C GLN A 69 -15.57 9.67 12.05
N GLN A 70 -14.60 10.33 11.42
CA GLN A 70 -14.62 11.75 11.10
C GLN A 70 -13.71 12.08 9.89
N PRO A 71 -13.88 13.26 9.23
CA PRO A 71 -13.06 13.65 8.10
C PRO A 71 -11.55 13.76 8.42
N ASP A 72 -11.20 14.08 9.66
CA ASP A 72 -9.81 14.17 10.14
C ASP A 72 -9.08 12.82 10.16
N ASP A 73 -9.80 11.71 10.01
CA ASP A 73 -9.20 10.40 9.88
C ASP A 73 -8.41 10.25 8.57
N ILE A 74 -8.75 11.06 7.56
CA ILE A 74 -8.06 11.14 6.28
C ILE A 74 -6.74 11.89 6.47
N SER A 75 -5.65 11.26 6.06
CA SER A 75 -4.32 11.84 6.11
C SER A 75 -3.77 12.09 4.72
N ASP A 76 -2.95 13.13 4.58
CA ASP A 76 -2.16 13.30 3.36
C ASP A 76 -1.09 12.21 3.31
N ILE A 77 -0.97 11.53 2.17
CA ILE A 77 0.03 10.48 2.01
C ILE A 77 1.45 10.98 2.23
N VAL A 78 1.72 12.24 1.89
CA VAL A 78 3.05 12.86 2.04
C VAL A 78 3.50 12.89 3.50
N LYS A 79 2.55 12.85 4.45
CA LYS A 79 2.84 12.86 5.89
C LYS A 79 3.10 11.46 6.46
N ILE A 80 2.90 10.39 5.68
CA ILE A 80 3.01 9.00 6.13
C ILE A 80 4.12 8.29 5.35
N PRO A 81 5.36 8.22 5.88
CA PRO A 81 6.48 7.56 5.21
C PRO A 81 6.18 6.10 4.83
N ALA A 82 5.51 5.36 5.71
CA ALA A 82 5.12 3.98 5.45
C ALA A 82 4.20 3.83 4.22
N ALA A 83 3.27 4.77 4.02
CA ALA A 83 2.38 4.76 2.85
C ALA A 83 3.15 5.09 1.57
N ILE A 84 4.11 6.01 1.63
CA ILE A 84 5.00 6.35 0.51
C ILE A 84 5.83 5.13 0.08
N GLU A 85 6.44 4.43 1.04
CA GLU A 85 7.23 3.22 0.75
C GLU A 85 6.40 2.12 0.08
N LEU A 86 5.21 1.84 0.62
CA LEU A 86 4.31 0.84 0.04
C LEU A 86 3.82 1.26 -1.35
N MET A 87 3.55 2.55 -1.58
CA MET A 87 3.20 3.06 -2.90
C MET A 87 4.32 2.99 -3.91
N GLN A 88 5.57 3.26 -3.51
CA GLN A 88 6.74 3.13 -4.39
C GLN A 88 6.97 1.68 -4.82
N LYS A 89 6.76 0.72 -3.91
CA LYS A 89 6.77 -0.71 -4.25
C LYS A 89 5.68 -1.06 -5.27
N ASN A 90 4.59 -0.29 -5.29
CA ASN A 90 3.51 -0.35 -6.27
C ASN A 90 3.00 -1.78 -6.45
N ILE A 91 2.76 -2.46 -5.32
CA ILE A 91 2.30 -3.84 -5.32
C ILE A 91 0.85 -3.87 -5.77
N THR A 92 0.64 -4.31 -7.01
CA THR A 92 -0.67 -4.64 -7.55
C THR A 92 -0.81 -6.14 -7.48
N VAL A 93 -1.90 -6.64 -6.90
CA VAL A 93 -2.15 -8.10 -6.87
C VAL A 93 -3.05 -8.53 -8.02
N ARG A 94 -3.84 -7.62 -8.60
CA ARG A 94 -4.70 -7.91 -9.76
C ARG A 94 -3.90 -7.86 -11.07
N GLY A 95 -4.10 -8.83 -11.95
CA GLY A 95 -3.43 -8.91 -13.26
C GLY A 95 -1.94 -9.25 -13.18
N THR A 96 -1.46 -9.75 -12.05
CA THR A 96 -0.08 -10.22 -11.91
C THR A 96 0.04 -11.65 -12.38
N ARG A 97 1.21 -12.01 -12.92
CA ARG A 97 1.43 -13.38 -13.37
C ARG A 97 1.73 -14.29 -12.19
N VAL A 98 1.11 -15.45 -12.15
CA VAL A 98 1.31 -16.46 -11.10
C VAL A 98 2.50 -17.34 -11.46
N LEU A 99 3.50 -17.36 -10.58
CA LEU A 99 4.75 -18.09 -10.73
C LEU A 99 4.92 -19.07 -9.57
N THR A 100 5.17 -20.35 -9.88
CA THR A 100 5.52 -21.33 -8.84
C THR A 100 6.94 -21.13 -8.35
N ARG A 101 7.27 -21.66 -7.15
CA ARG A 101 8.65 -21.66 -6.65
C ARG A 101 9.63 -22.38 -7.60
N LYS A 102 9.15 -23.38 -8.36
CA LYS A 102 9.93 -24.05 -9.41
C LYS A 102 10.12 -23.23 -10.69
N GLY A 103 9.51 -22.05 -10.79
CA GLY A 103 9.66 -21.13 -11.92
C GLY A 103 8.67 -21.37 -13.07
N SER A 104 7.58 -22.11 -12.84
CA SER A 104 6.54 -22.32 -13.86
C SER A 104 5.50 -21.20 -13.79
N LEU A 105 5.25 -20.56 -14.93
CA LEU A 105 4.21 -19.55 -15.08
C LEU A 105 2.88 -20.24 -15.39
N LEU A 106 1.87 -20.12 -14.52
CA LEU A 106 0.62 -20.90 -14.65
C LEU A 106 -0.60 -20.07 -15.07
N GLY A 107 -0.52 -18.75 -14.95
CA GLY A 107 -1.65 -17.87 -15.26
C GLY A 107 -1.47 -16.48 -14.72
N GLU A 108 -2.60 -15.81 -14.51
CA GLU A 108 -2.72 -14.48 -13.95
C GLU A 108 -3.64 -14.47 -12.73
N THR A 109 -3.58 -13.39 -11.97
CA THR A 109 -4.43 -13.17 -10.81
C THR A 109 -5.62 -12.28 -11.16
N GLY A 110 -6.79 -12.62 -10.62
CA GLY A 110 -8.01 -11.83 -10.69
C GLY A 110 -8.15 -10.90 -9.48
N ASP A 111 -9.32 -10.93 -8.85
CA ASP A 111 -9.62 -10.12 -7.66
C ASP A 111 -8.96 -10.65 -6.38
N ILE A 112 -8.86 -9.80 -5.36
CA ILE A 112 -8.38 -10.20 -4.03
C ILE A 112 -9.53 -10.28 -3.04
N TYR A 113 -9.46 -11.28 -2.15
CA TYR A 113 -10.43 -11.51 -1.09
C TYR A 113 -9.82 -11.07 0.23
N ILE A 114 -10.58 -10.28 0.98
CA ILE A 114 -10.13 -9.61 2.21
C ILE A 114 -11.08 -9.99 3.35
N ASN A 115 -10.51 -10.24 4.52
CA ASN A 115 -11.24 -10.33 5.76
C ASN A 115 -11.45 -8.92 6.34
N ASP A 116 -12.69 -8.45 6.33
CA ASP A 116 -13.10 -7.13 6.81
C ASP A 116 -13.24 -7.04 8.35
N GLU A 117 -13.11 -8.15 9.07
CA GLU A 117 -13.18 -8.21 10.53
C GLU A 117 -11.79 -8.09 11.20
N ASP A 118 -10.73 -8.61 10.55
CA ASP A 118 -9.39 -8.72 11.13
C ASP A 118 -8.33 -8.01 10.28
N SER A 119 -8.02 -6.76 10.61
CA SER A 119 -6.89 -5.98 10.05
C SER A 119 -6.79 -5.97 8.52
N TYR A 120 -7.90 -6.21 7.82
CA TYR A 120 -7.96 -6.32 6.36
C TYR A 120 -6.92 -7.29 5.77
N ASN A 121 -6.78 -8.45 6.41
CA ASN A 121 -5.93 -9.54 5.91
C ASN A 121 -6.45 -10.06 4.57
N ILE A 122 -5.56 -10.23 3.60
CA ILE A 122 -5.87 -10.88 2.33
C ILE A 122 -6.00 -12.38 2.60
N THR A 123 -7.21 -12.92 2.47
CA THR A 123 -7.52 -14.34 2.69
C THR A 123 -7.23 -15.19 1.46
N GLY A 124 -7.34 -14.59 0.28
CA GLY A 124 -7.02 -15.26 -0.98
C GLY A 124 -6.99 -14.35 -2.18
N VAL A 125 -6.55 -14.90 -3.30
CA VAL A 125 -6.44 -14.22 -4.59
C VAL A 125 -7.05 -15.12 -5.65
N GLU A 126 -7.92 -14.58 -6.48
CA GLU A 126 -8.49 -15.30 -7.62
C GLU A 126 -7.39 -15.69 -8.62
N PHE A 127 -7.43 -16.92 -9.10
CA PHE A 127 -6.54 -17.47 -10.10
C PHE A 127 -7.26 -17.64 -11.41
N ILE A 128 -6.70 -17.00 -12.44
CA ILE A 128 -7.13 -17.08 -13.82
C ILE A 128 -6.05 -17.83 -14.59
N PRO A 129 -6.26 -19.12 -14.91
CA PRO A 129 -5.26 -19.91 -15.64
C PRO A 129 -5.08 -19.35 -17.06
N ALA A 130 -3.84 -19.39 -17.57
CA ALA A 130 -3.54 -18.91 -18.94
C ALA A 130 -4.11 -19.83 -20.04
N GLY A 131 -4.54 -21.04 -19.68
CA GLY A 131 -5.10 -22.03 -20.58
C GLY A 131 -6.28 -22.76 -19.95
N ASN A 132 -6.98 -23.56 -20.76
CA ASN A 132 -8.23 -24.21 -20.36
C ASN A 132 -8.03 -25.53 -19.57
N GLU A 133 -6.78 -25.91 -19.27
CA GLU A 133 -6.43 -27.19 -18.65
C GLU A 133 -6.33 -27.11 -17.12
N ALA A 134 -6.04 -25.94 -16.57
CA ALA A 134 -5.95 -25.75 -15.13
C ALA A 134 -7.29 -25.23 -14.58
N PRO A 135 -7.70 -25.68 -13.38
CA PRO A 135 -8.89 -25.14 -12.74
C PRO A 135 -8.65 -23.68 -12.32
N SER A 136 -9.65 -22.83 -12.56
CA SER A 136 -9.73 -21.53 -11.89
C SER A 136 -10.21 -21.72 -10.45
N GLY A 137 -9.92 -20.74 -9.59
CA GLY A 137 -10.33 -20.79 -8.19
C GLY A 137 -9.64 -19.71 -7.38
N ILE A 138 -9.79 -19.78 -6.06
CA ILE A 138 -9.17 -18.85 -5.12
C ILE A 138 -7.93 -19.52 -4.54
N ILE A 139 -6.78 -18.87 -4.72
CA ILE A 139 -5.51 -19.23 -4.08
C ILE A 139 -5.59 -18.74 -2.63
N PRO A 140 -5.62 -19.64 -1.63
CA PRO A 140 -5.63 -19.21 -0.23
C PRO A 140 -4.30 -18.54 0.13
N ARG A 141 -4.34 -17.60 1.09
CA ARG A 141 -3.16 -16.86 1.59
C ARG A 141 -1.98 -17.74 2.00
N GLY A 142 -2.27 -18.93 2.54
CA GLY A 142 -1.25 -19.91 2.96
C GLY A 142 -0.47 -20.55 1.79
N SER A 143 -0.99 -20.46 0.57
CA SER A 143 -0.30 -20.94 -0.64
C SER A 143 0.54 -19.84 -1.32
N ILE A 144 0.42 -18.58 -0.86
CA ILE A 144 1.12 -17.41 -1.41
C ILE A 144 2.39 -17.16 -0.60
N ILE A 145 3.52 -17.12 -1.31
CA ILE A 145 4.84 -16.86 -0.74
C ILE A 145 5.13 -15.35 -0.78
N THR A 146 4.90 -14.71 -1.94
CA THR A 146 5.27 -13.30 -2.14
C THR A 146 4.25 -12.58 -3.03
N PHE A 147 3.82 -11.40 -2.58
CA PHE A 147 3.11 -10.41 -3.41
C PHE A 147 4.12 -9.46 -4.06
N GLY A 148 4.40 -9.66 -5.33
CA GLY A 148 5.25 -8.76 -6.13
C GLY A 148 4.41 -7.80 -6.97
N LYS A 149 5.08 -6.80 -7.56
CA LYS A 149 4.44 -5.83 -8.48
C LYS A 149 3.86 -6.50 -9.73
N ASN A 150 4.60 -7.44 -10.33
CA ASN A 150 4.23 -8.09 -11.60
C ASN A 150 4.07 -9.62 -11.46
N LEU A 151 4.45 -10.17 -10.31
CA LEU A 151 4.55 -11.61 -10.07
C LEU A 151 3.97 -11.94 -8.70
N LEU A 152 3.05 -12.89 -8.66
CA LEU A 152 2.60 -13.56 -7.45
C LEU A 152 3.34 -14.89 -7.35
N VAL A 153 4.18 -15.05 -6.33
CA VAL A 153 4.92 -16.31 -6.12
C VAL A 153 4.13 -17.24 -5.21
N VAL A 154 3.88 -18.46 -5.66
CA VAL A 154 3.06 -19.46 -4.96
C VAL A 154 3.79 -20.79 -4.78
N HIS A 155 3.33 -21.60 -3.82
CA HIS A 155 3.81 -22.96 -3.64
C HIS A 155 3.46 -23.86 -4.82
N ASP A 156 4.29 -24.88 -5.09
CA ASP A 156 4.12 -25.73 -6.29
C ASP A 156 2.83 -26.57 -6.25
N ASP A 157 2.25 -26.80 -5.06
CA ASP A 157 1.03 -27.57 -4.82
C ASP A 157 -0.24 -26.71 -4.70
N PHE A 158 -0.18 -25.41 -5.05
CA PHE A 158 -1.31 -24.51 -4.84
C PHE A 158 -2.57 -24.90 -5.61
N ILE A 159 -2.43 -25.52 -6.79
CA ILE A 159 -3.56 -25.96 -7.62
C ILE A 159 -4.44 -26.96 -6.85
N SER A 160 -3.84 -27.86 -6.07
CA SER A 160 -4.57 -28.83 -5.25
C SER A 160 -5.25 -28.20 -4.02
N ARG A 161 -4.90 -26.95 -3.69
CA ARG A 161 -5.45 -26.19 -2.55
C ARG A 161 -6.34 -25.03 -2.99
N LEU A 162 -6.70 -24.95 -4.27
CA LEU A 162 -7.63 -23.95 -4.75
C LEU A 162 -8.99 -24.16 -4.10
N ILE A 163 -9.59 -23.06 -3.66
CA ILE A 163 -10.96 -23.02 -3.17
C ILE A 163 -11.85 -22.64 -4.35
N GLU A 164 -12.94 -23.36 -4.58
CA GLU A 164 -13.87 -23.01 -5.65
C GLU A 164 -14.47 -21.63 -5.37
N ALA A 165 -14.37 -20.72 -6.34
CA ALA A 165 -15.07 -19.45 -6.32
C ALA A 165 -16.54 -19.74 -6.67
N SER A 166 -17.31 -20.27 -5.71
CA SER A 166 -18.74 -20.47 -5.88
C SER A 166 -19.38 -19.12 -6.23
N SER A 167 -19.87 -19.00 -7.46
CA SER A 167 -20.71 -17.90 -7.89
C SER A 167 -22.03 -17.95 -7.11
N GLY A 168 -22.12 -17.20 -6.01
CA GLY A 168 -23.36 -17.06 -5.24
C GLY A 168 -23.12 -16.75 -3.78
N ILE A 169 -23.80 -15.70 -3.31
CA ILE A 169 -23.94 -15.22 -1.94
C ILE A 169 -24.21 -16.35 -0.94
N GLU A 170 -23.62 -16.23 0.25
CA GLU A 170 -23.86 -17.00 1.48
C GLU A 170 -23.54 -18.51 1.47
N THR A 171 -22.56 -18.93 2.27
CA THR A 171 -22.69 -19.95 3.34
C THR A 171 -21.33 -20.29 3.94
N VAL A 172 -20.95 -19.61 5.02
CA VAL A 172 -20.02 -20.16 6.03
C VAL A 172 -20.51 -19.76 7.41
N LEU A 173 -21.65 -20.31 7.79
CA LEU A 173 -22.02 -20.54 9.19
C LEU A 173 -22.85 -21.82 9.20
N ASN A 174 -22.21 -22.97 9.43
CA ASN A 174 -22.74 -24.12 10.17
C ASN A 174 -21.93 -25.38 9.89
N GLU A 175 -20.76 -25.49 10.52
CA GLU A 175 -20.24 -26.80 10.93
C GLU A 175 -19.93 -26.78 12.42
N GLU A 176 -20.97 -26.61 13.23
CA GLU A 176 -20.98 -27.10 14.61
C GLU A 176 -22.42 -27.22 15.12
N LYS A 177 -23.08 -28.32 14.75
CA LYS A 177 -23.84 -29.17 15.68
C LYS A 177 -24.42 -30.38 14.94
N LYS A 178 -23.76 -31.50 15.20
CA LYS A 178 -24.30 -32.86 15.20
C LYS A 178 -25.80 -32.90 15.48
N ASN A 179 -26.49 -33.69 14.65
CA ASN A 179 -27.44 -34.73 15.04
C ASN A 179 -28.28 -34.44 16.30
N ILE A 180 -29.53 -33.98 16.15
CA ILE A 180 -30.68 -34.71 16.71
C ILE A 180 -31.95 -34.31 15.96
N ASN A 181 -32.53 -35.30 15.28
CA ASN A 181 -33.89 -35.27 14.78
C ASN A 181 -34.80 -35.57 15.99
N LEU A 182 -35.64 -34.64 16.45
CA LEU A 182 -36.77 -34.92 17.36
C LEU A 182 -37.81 -33.81 17.29
N ASN A 183 -38.84 -34.14 16.53
CA ASN A 183 -40.15 -33.53 16.43
C ASN A 183 -40.89 -33.60 17.77
N PHE A 184 -41.26 -32.48 18.40
CA PHE A 184 -42.36 -32.45 19.37
C PHE A 184 -43.14 -31.14 19.34
N GLN A 185 -44.46 -31.34 19.24
CA GLN A 185 -45.53 -30.36 19.23
C GLN A 185 -45.80 -29.79 20.64
N ASN A 186 -46.30 -28.56 20.64
CA ASN A 186 -47.03 -27.81 21.68
C ASN A 186 -47.63 -28.62 22.86
N LYS A 187 -47.41 -28.11 24.09
CA LYS A 187 -48.42 -27.89 25.14
C LYS A 187 -47.79 -27.27 26.40
N ASP A 188 -48.26 -26.08 26.78
CA ASP A 188 -48.22 -25.53 28.16
C ASP A 188 -49.11 -26.38 29.13
N PRO A 189 -49.24 -26.09 30.45
CA PRO A 189 -48.56 -25.14 31.37
C PRO A 189 -48.19 -25.77 32.77
N GLU A 190 -47.79 -24.89 33.72
CA GLU A 190 -47.90 -24.99 35.21
C GLU A 190 -46.78 -25.69 36.02
N HIS A 191 -45.96 -24.92 36.76
CA HIS A 191 -46.06 -24.70 38.23
C HIS A 191 -44.75 -24.12 38.83
N GLU A 192 -44.86 -22.89 39.35
CA GLU A 192 -44.45 -22.37 40.67
C GLU A 192 -43.21 -22.86 41.48
N LEU A 193 -42.56 -21.84 42.10
CA LEU A 193 -41.82 -21.79 43.38
C LEU A 193 -40.40 -22.42 43.40
N ALA A 194 -39.36 -21.89 44.05
CA ALA A 194 -39.12 -20.68 44.84
C ALA A 194 -37.58 -20.53 45.01
N LEU A 195 -37.20 -19.36 45.52
CA LEU A 195 -35.87 -18.85 45.92
C LEU A 195 -34.98 -19.88 46.66
N GLU A 196 -33.64 -19.75 46.55
CA GLU A 196 -32.78 -19.27 47.65
C GLU A 196 -31.31 -19.08 47.25
N ASN A 197 -30.67 -18.13 47.94
CA ASN A 197 -29.31 -17.59 47.81
C ASN A 197 -28.20 -18.58 48.22
N ALA A 198 -26.95 -18.32 47.80
CA ALA A 198 -25.82 -18.06 48.71
C ALA A 198 -24.44 -18.02 48.00
N ASP A 199 -23.68 -16.99 48.38
CA ASP A 199 -22.22 -16.96 48.61
C ASP A 199 -21.20 -17.05 47.45
N GLU A 200 -20.64 -15.87 47.15
CA GLU A 200 -19.21 -15.59 46.93
C GLU A 200 -18.31 -16.17 48.05
N PRO A 201 -16.98 -16.39 47.89
CA PRO A 201 -16.03 -15.34 47.46
C PRO A 201 -14.72 -15.72 46.74
N ALA A 202 -14.09 -14.67 46.20
CA ALA A 202 -12.65 -14.33 46.07
C ALA A 202 -11.57 -15.42 46.22
N ASP A 203 -10.52 -15.41 45.37
CA ASP A 203 -9.30 -14.58 45.58
C ASP A 203 -8.24 -14.72 44.45
N LYS A 204 -7.63 -13.57 44.13
CA LYS A 204 -6.23 -13.24 43.71
C LYS A 204 -5.33 -14.24 42.96
N PHE A 205 -4.64 -13.74 41.93
CA PHE A 205 -3.16 -13.54 41.82
C PHE A 205 -2.89 -12.91 40.43
N LYS A 206 -2.72 -11.58 40.30
CA LYS A 206 -1.51 -10.72 40.47
C LYS A 206 -0.43 -10.93 39.39
N ALA A 207 -0.16 -9.83 38.70
CA ALA A 207 0.86 -9.57 37.69
C ALA A 207 2.30 -9.64 38.24
N GLU A 208 3.26 -9.89 37.34
CA GLU A 208 4.53 -9.17 37.12
C GLU A 208 5.49 -10.07 36.32
N SER A 209 6.02 -9.58 35.21
CA SER A 209 7.45 -9.21 35.11
C SER A 209 7.83 -8.87 33.67
N ASP A 210 8.12 -7.59 33.48
CA ASP A 210 9.02 -7.05 32.47
C ASP A 210 10.43 -7.70 32.52
N GLU A 211 11.22 -7.39 31.50
CA GLU A 211 12.66 -7.61 31.32
C GLU A 211 13.06 -8.82 30.47
N LEU A 212 13.32 -8.55 29.18
CA LEU A 212 14.54 -9.00 28.49
C LEU A 212 14.76 -8.19 27.20
N PHE A 213 15.21 -6.95 27.39
CA PHE A 213 15.98 -6.21 26.39
C PHE A 213 17.48 -6.38 26.68
N LYS A 214 18.29 -6.29 25.60
CA LYS A 214 19.77 -6.19 25.49
C LYS A 214 20.45 -7.52 25.10
N ILE A 215 21.28 -7.62 24.05
CA ILE A 215 22.37 -6.74 23.58
C ILE A 215 22.78 -7.05 22.12
N ASP A 216 23.20 -5.98 21.43
CA ASP A 216 24.21 -5.79 20.35
C ASP A 216 24.52 -6.85 19.28
N SER A 217 24.43 -6.40 18.02
CA SER A 217 25.65 -6.23 17.20
C SER A 217 25.41 -5.28 16.02
N PHE A 218 25.86 -4.04 16.21
CA PHE A 218 26.03 -3.00 15.21
C PHE A 218 27.37 -3.25 14.49
N VAL A 219 27.39 -3.31 13.15
CA VAL A 219 28.62 -3.22 12.35
C VAL A 219 28.34 -2.33 11.12
N PRO A 220 29.02 -1.18 10.99
CA PRO A 220 28.95 -0.34 9.79
C PRO A 220 30.10 -0.68 8.84
N ALA A 221 29.82 -0.82 7.54
CA ALA A 221 30.81 -0.79 6.46
C ALA A 221 30.21 0.10 5.35
N GLN A 222 30.62 1.36 5.26
CA GLN A 222 31.72 1.89 4.45
C GLN A 222 31.58 1.70 2.92
N SER A 223 31.70 2.85 2.29
CA SER A 223 31.68 3.23 0.88
C SER A 223 32.75 2.57 0.00
N THR A 224 32.39 2.31 -1.27
CA THR A 224 33.30 2.51 -2.41
C THR A 224 32.50 2.95 -3.62
N GLU A 225 32.79 4.17 -4.08
CA GLU A 225 32.60 4.64 -5.44
C GLU A 225 33.55 3.86 -6.36
N GLU A 226 33.06 3.40 -7.51
CA GLU A 226 33.79 3.18 -8.79
C GLU A 226 33.00 2.17 -9.64
N ASP A 227 32.22 2.68 -10.60
CA ASP A 227 32.34 2.26 -12.01
C ASP A 227 31.36 3.05 -12.88
N LEU A 228 31.75 4.29 -13.20
CA LEU A 228 31.48 4.83 -14.53
C LEU A 228 32.47 4.15 -15.48
N ARG A 229 31.98 3.43 -16.50
CA ARG A 229 32.57 3.45 -17.85
C ARG A 229 31.70 2.75 -18.90
N ILE A 230 31.26 3.59 -19.85
CA ILE A 230 31.28 3.40 -21.31
C ILE A 230 30.44 2.25 -21.86
N LEU A 231 29.39 2.61 -22.62
CA LEU A 231 29.23 2.19 -24.03
C LEU A 231 28.43 3.29 -24.78
N ALA A 232 29.18 4.08 -25.57
CA ALA A 232 28.68 4.89 -26.67
C ALA A 232 29.12 4.23 -27.99
N ALA A 233 28.37 4.52 -29.07
CA ALA A 233 28.42 3.99 -30.44
C ALA A 233 27.63 2.68 -30.61
N ASP A 234 26.65 2.57 -31.52
CA ASP A 234 26.75 2.93 -32.93
C ASP A 234 25.49 3.59 -33.54
N ASP A 235 25.77 4.56 -34.43
CA ASP A 235 24.89 5.23 -35.39
C ASP A 235 24.94 4.48 -36.73
N THR A 236 23.79 4.12 -37.29
CA THR A 236 23.60 4.12 -38.75
C THR A 236 22.15 4.46 -39.11
N GLY A 237 21.88 5.75 -39.30
CA GLY A 237 21.29 6.37 -40.50
C GLY A 237 19.97 5.86 -41.12
N GLY A 238 18.99 6.78 -41.23
CA GLY A 238 17.95 6.74 -42.28
C GLY A 238 16.66 7.57 -42.09
N LYS A 239 16.72 8.90 -42.33
CA LYS A 239 15.68 9.89 -42.78
C LYS A 239 14.20 9.73 -42.32
N ILE A 240 13.71 10.53 -41.36
CA ILE A 240 12.97 11.84 -41.44
C ILE A 240 11.66 11.83 -42.25
N GLU A 241 10.53 11.90 -41.55
CA GLU A 241 9.41 12.83 -41.79
C GLU A 241 8.85 13.34 -40.44
N GLU A 242 8.53 14.64 -40.38
CA GLU A 242 8.15 15.41 -39.19
C GLU A 242 6.69 15.19 -38.76
N ALA A 243 6.45 14.99 -37.46
CA ALA A 243 5.25 15.45 -36.75
C ALA A 243 5.48 15.38 -35.22
N ASP A 244 5.27 16.51 -34.56
CA ASP A 244 5.14 16.74 -33.11
C ASP A 244 4.89 15.49 -32.21
N ALA A 245 5.84 15.16 -31.35
CA ALA A 245 5.58 14.42 -30.10
C ALA A 245 6.77 14.52 -29.13
N GLN A 246 6.50 15.03 -27.93
CA GLN A 246 7.42 15.11 -26.80
C GLN A 246 8.09 13.76 -26.52
N ALA A 247 9.43 13.73 -26.56
CA ALA A 247 10.21 12.62 -26.03
C ALA A 247 9.91 12.46 -24.53
N PRO A 248 9.71 11.22 -24.03
CA PRO A 248 9.53 11.00 -22.60
C PRO A 248 10.82 11.39 -21.88
N LEU A 249 10.73 12.44 -21.04
CA LEU A 249 11.80 12.88 -20.16
C LEU A 249 12.36 11.68 -19.38
N SER A 250 13.69 11.53 -19.36
CA SER A 250 14.36 10.46 -18.62
C SER A 250 14.03 10.56 -17.14
N SER A 251 14.07 9.43 -16.41
CA SER A 251 13.82 9.42 -14.95
C SER A 251 14.80 10.32 -14.18
N ALA A 252 16.00 10.54 -14.73
CA ALA A 252 16.96 11.51 -14.23
C ALA A 252 16.48 12.96 -14.44
N ASP A 253 15.93 13.28 -15.61
CA ASP A 253 15.42 14.62 -15.93
C ASP A 253 14.22 14.98 -15.05
N LEU A 254 13.33 14.02 -14.76
CA LEU A 254 12.19 14.23 -13.86
C LEU A 254 12.63 14.47 -12.40
N PHE A 255 13.74 13.87 -11.97
CA PHE A 255 14.30 14.09 -10.65
C PHE A 255 14.96 15.47 -10.55
N GLU A 256 15.74 15.86 -11.55
CA GLU A 256 16.35 17.19 -11.65
C GLU A 256 15.28 18.29 -11.71
N GLN A 257 14.22 18.08 -12.50
CA GLN A 257 13.13 19.04 -12.61
C GLN A 257 12.41 19.24 -11.27
N ARG A 258 12.25 18.18 -10.48
CA ARG A 258 11.69 18.27 -9.12
C ARG A 258 12.64 19.00 -8.17
N GLN A 259 13.94 18.67 -8.17
CA GLN A 259 14.92 19.38 -7.33
C GLN A 259 14.96 20.89 -7.63
N ARG A 260 14.89 21.24 -8.91
CA ARG A 260 14.80 22.63 -9.37
C ARG A 260 13.54 23.33 -8.83
N GLN A 261 12.38 22.68 -8.84
CA GLN A 261 11.14 23.24 -8.28
C GLN A 261 11.22 23.54 -6.78
N TYR A 262 12.02 22.78 -6.01
CA TYR A 262 12.19 23.02 -4.57
C TYR A 262 13.20 24.11 -4.24
N LEU A 263 14.18 24.32 -5.13
CA LEU A 263 15.21 25.34 -4.97
C LEU A 263 14.68 26.72 -5.36
N VAL A 264 13.90 26.82 -6.44
CA VAL A 264 13.37 28.09 -6.94
C VAL A 264 12.45 28.75 -5.91
N GLY A 265 12.77 29.99 -5.53
CA GLY A 265 12.03 30.76 -4.53
C GLY A 265 12.56 30.67 -3.10
N LYS A 266 13.55 29.82 -2.81
CA LYS A 266 14.27 29.79 -1.52
C LYS A 266 15.42 30.79 -1.49
N LYS A 267 15.90 31.16 -0.30
CA LYS A 267 17.03 32.07 -0.14
C LYS A 267 18.33 31.32 0.08
N VAL A 268 19.39 31.80 -0.54
CA VAL A 268 20.74 31.26 -0.33
C VAL A 268 21.26 31.70 1.03
N THR A 269 21.79 30.78 1.82
CA THR A 269 22.33 31.05 3.18
C THR A 269 23.84 31.27 3.19
N LYS A 270 24.53 30.91 2.10
CA LYS A 270 25.98 31.03 1.96
C LYS A 270 26.36 31.36 0.52
N THR A 271 27.28 32.30 0.34
CA THR A 271 27.81 32.64 -1.00
C THR A 271 28.48 31.42 -1.63
N ILE A 272 28.08 31.09 -2.86
CA ILE A 272 28.64 29.98 -3.63
C ILE A 272 29.59 30.54 -4.67
N VAL A 273 30.77 29.91 -4.78
CA VAL A 273 31.82 30.30 -5.72
C VAL A 273 32.11 29.18 -6.71
N ASP A 274 32.51 29.56 -7.92
CA ASP A 274 32.96 28.64 -8.96
C ASP A 274 34.38 28.09 -8.66
N ALA A 275 34.86 27.20 -9.52
CA ALA A 275 36.21 26.62 -9.41
C ALA A 275 37.34 27.64 -9.68
N SER A 276 37.02 28.81 -10.22
CA SER A 276 37.95 29.91 -10.54
C SER A 276 37.92 31.04 -9.50
N GLY A 277 37.09 30.94 -8.45
CA GLY A 277 36.89 31.96 -7.41
C GLY A 277 35.90 33.07 -7.75
N GLY A 278 35.15 32.95 -8.85
CA GLY A 278 34.04 33.84 -9.21
C GLY A 278 32.78 33.53 -8.39
N ILE A 279 32.02 34.58 -8.02
CA ILE A 279 30.81 34.43 -7.22
C ILE A 279 29.64 34.02 -8.13
N LEU A 280 29.04 32.85 -7.87
CA LEU A 280 27.87 32.34 -8.60
C LEU A 280 26.55 32.87 -8.02
N VAL A 281 26.46 32.95 -6.69
CA VAL A 281 25.30 33.51 -5.99
C VAL A 281 25.72 34.05 -4.63
N ASN A 282 25.13 35.19 -4.24
CA ASN A 282 25.42 35.80 -2.95
C ASN A 282 24.56 35.22 -1.83
N SER A 283 25.09 35.22 -0.61
CA SER A 283 24.29 34.96 0.58
C SER A 283 23.14 35.97 0.69
N GLY A 284 21.92 35.47 0.88
CA GLY A 284 20.68 36.24 1.01
C GLY A 284 19.92 36.41 -0.31
N GLU A 285 20.47 35.95 -1.43
CA GLU A 285 19.83 36.06 -2.76
C GLU A 285 18.75 35.00 -2.96
N ILE A 286 17.69 35.34 -3.69
CA ILE A 286 16.60 34.41 -3.99
C ILE A 286 17.03 33.52 -5.14
N ILE A 287 16.89 32.22 -4.97
CA ILE A 287 17.21 31.24 -5.99
C ILE A 287 16.20 31.37 -7.14
N THR A 288 16.71 31.78 -8.30
CA THR A 288 15.97 31.81 -9.57
C THR A 288 16.39 30.63 -10.44
N ASP A 289 15.59 30.37 -11.47
CA ASP A 289 15.90 29.36 -12.49
C ASP A 289 17.28 29.55 -13.14
N GLU A 290 17.70 30.80 -13.32
CA GLU A 290 19.01 31.16 -13.89
C GLU A 290 20.16 30.78 -12.96
N ILE A 291 19.99 30.97 -11.63
CA ILE A 291 20.98 30.59 -10.62
C ILE A 291 21.15 29.07 -10.55
N VAL A 292 20.05 28.32 -10.59
CA VAL A 292 20.10 26.85 -10.57
C VAL A 292 20.86 26.33 -11.80
N GLN A 293 20.62 26.93 -12.97
CA GLN A 293 21.32 26.57 -14.21
C GLN A 293 22.82 26.91 -14.13
N ALA A 294 23.18 28.12 -13.69
CA ALA A 294 24.58 28.54 -13.55
C ALA A 294 25.36 27.66 -12.55
N VAL A 295 24.73 27.30 -11.43
CA VAL A 295 25.30 26.41 -10.42
C VAL A 295 25.45 24.97 -10.96
N LYS A 296 24.49 24.50 -11.77
CA LYS A 296 24.56 23.19 -12.44
C LYS A 296 25.71 23.13 -13.44
N GLU A 297 25.88 24.15 -14.27
CA GLU A 297 26.97 24.24 -15.25
C GLU A 297 28.35 24.24 -14.58
N ASN A 298 28.44 24.72 -13.34
CA ASN A 298 29.64 24.71 -12.53
C ASN A 298 29.78 23.48 -11.62
N GLY A 299 28.85 22.51 -11.69
CA GLY A 299 28.90 21.29 -10.88
C GLY A 299 28.69 21.52 -9.37
N LYS A 300 28.16 22.68 -8.98
CA LYS A 300 27.99 23.10 -7.58
C LYS A 300 26.57 22.91 -7.05
N LEU A 301 25.73 22.12 -7.73
CA LEU A 301 24.32 21.93 -7.39
C LEU A 301 24.12 21.38 -5.97
N ILE A 302 25.01 20.48 -5.53
CA ILE A 302 24.99 19.90 -4.18
C ILE A 302 25.25 20.99 -3.12
N GLU A 303 26.12 21.96 -3.41
CA GLU A 303 26.44 23.05 -2.49
C GLU A 303 25.26 24.03 -2.36
N LEU A 304 24.48 24.24 -3.43
CA LEU A 304 23.25 25.01 -3.37
C LEU A 304 22.14 24.29 -2.58
N VAL A 305 22.00 22.97 -2.76
CA VAL A 305 21.05 22.13 -2.00
C VAL A 305 21.42 22.06 -0.52
N MET A 306 22.69 22.16 -0.15
CA MET A 306 23.08 22.17 1.27
C MET A 306 22.92 23.54 1.93
N ASN A 307 22.80 24.63 1.17
CA ASN A 307 22.87 25.99 1.69
C ASN A 307 21.67 26.87 1.26
N TYR A 308 20.44 26.35 1.30
CA TYR A 308 19.22 27.14 1.13
C TYR A 308 18.38 27.18 2.41
N GLY A 309 17.65 28.29 2.59
CA GLY A 309 16.73 28.52 3.70
C GLY A 309 15.43 29.16 3.21
N GLU A 310 14.46 29.31 4.11
CA GLU A 310 13.19 30.00 3.84
C GLU A 310 13.33 31.54 3.82
#